data_AF-A0A1I5JS03-F1
#
_entry.id   AF-A0A1I5JS03-F1
#
_cell.length_a   1.000
_cell.length_b   1.000
_cell.length_c   1.000
_cell.angle_alpha   90.00
_cell.angle_beta   90.00
_cell.angle_gamma   90.00
#
_symmetry.space_group_name_H-M   'P 1'
#
loop_
_entity.id
_entity.type
_entity.pdbx_description
1 polymer ?
#
loop_
_entity_poly.entity_id
_entity_poly.type
_entity_poly.pdbx_seq_one_letter_code
_entity_poly.pdbx_strand_id
1 'polypeptide(L)'
;MKITRRFGLALAAGMLLTPFVAQAADNYPDHAVKIIIPYGAGGTTDTSARQLASQTEKLLGQPIVVENMPGGSGANAMRAVAAADADGYTLIAATSSPSFVTPALRPVGYDPLKDFEPVLNYSGPYHGVLVKADSPYKTFEDMIEAAKSGTSLSFGTAGALGGAHLAFTSVAKQSGGALQHVPFNGASAATAAVLGGHVDISLVPAYRDLVQDGQLRLLGVLDGSRDPEFPDSPTLNDLGYKAEFPSIVGILAPAGTDPAIISKLETAFTKAASSDEFKKFMTKLGQPVRIMSGEALKKTISENFYAYQEIAKEISK
;
A
#
# COMPACT_ATOMS: atom_id res chain seq x y z
N MET A 1 -26.25 62.25 -47.21
CA MET A 1 -25.78 63.40 -46.41
C MET A 1 -25.76 62.99 -44.93
N LYS A 2 -24.55 62.94 -44.33
CA LYS A 2 -24.18 63.22 -42.91
C LYS A 2 -25.02 62.59 -41.78
N ILE A 3 -24.55 61.56 -41.06
CA ILE A 3 -23.61 61.53 -39.88
C ILE A 3 -24.34 61.43 -38.50
N THR A 4 -24.21 60.24 -37.90
CA THR A 4 -24.02 59.82 -36.47
C THR A 4 -24.89 60.25 -35.29
N ARG A 5 -25.25 59.24 -34.46
CA ARG A 5 -24.91 59.04 -33.01
C ARG A 5 -25.77 57.86 -32.50
N ARG A 6 -25.36 56.58 -32.39
CA ARG A 6 -24.28 55.91 -31.64
C ARG A 6 -24.25 56.24 -30.13
N PHE A 7 -24.26 55.15 -29.34
CA PHE A 7 -23.90 54.97 -27.93
C PHE A 7 -24.96 55.20 -26.86
N GLY A 8 -25.67 54.13 -26.51
CA GLY A 8 -26.34 53.97 -25.22
C GLY A 8 -27.03 52.61 -25.17
N LEU A 9 -26.77 51.83 -24.12
CA LEU A 9 -27.33 50.49 -23.85
C LEU A 9 -26.70 49.31 -24.59
N ALA A 10 -25.44 49.01 -24.28
CA ALA A 10 -24.90 47.65 -24.44
C ALA A 10 -23.73 47.42 -23.47
N LEU A 11 -23.94 47.61 -22.15
CA LEU A 11 -22.87 47.34 -21.17
C LEU A 11 -23.42 47.15 -19.73
N ALA A 12 -24.19 46.09 -19.45
CA ALA A 12 -24.53 45.72 -18.06
C ALA A 12 -25.13 44.30 -17.89
N ALA A 13 -24.52 43.26 -18.48
CA ALA A 13 -24.96 41.87 -18.20
C ALA A 13 -23.78 40.87 -18.13
N GLY A 14 -22.59 41.35 -17.76
CA GLY A 14 -21.38 40.54 -17.71
C GLY A 14 -20.57 40.86 -16.47
N MET A 15 -21.08 40.52 -15.29
CA MET A 15 -20.30 40.45 -14.04
C MET A 15 -21.20 39.85 -12.98
N LEU A 16 -21.12 38.53 -12.78
CA LEU A 16 -21.41 37.78 -11.54
C LEU A 16 -21.21 36.28 -11.84
N LEU A 17 -20.00 35.92 -12.28
CA LEU A 17 -19.49 34.57 -12.12
C LEU A 17 -18.34 34.69 -11.11
N THR A 18 -18.69 34.91 -9.85
CA THR A 18 -17.75 34.81 -8.74
C THR A 18 -17.41 33.33 -8.53
N PRO A 19 -16.13 32.94 -8.47
CA PRO A 19 -15.75 31.56 -8.24
C PRO A 19 -16.12 31.15 -6.81
N PHE A 20 -17.23 30.43 -6.66
CA PHE A 20 -17.69 29.89 -5.37
C PHE A 20 -16.88 28.65 -4.90
N VAL A 21 -15.77 28.32 -5.57
CA VAL A 21 -15.02 27.08 -5.34
C VAL A 21 -14.07 27.17 -4.14
N ALA A 22 -13.73 28.37 -3.66
CA ALA A 22 -12.72 28.53 -2.62
C ALA A 22 -13.21 28.41 -1.16
N GLN A 23 -14.51 28.21 -0.91
CA GLN A 23 -15.08 28.34 0.45
C GLN A 23 -15.33 27.00 1.17
N ALA A 24 -15.26 25.87 0.46
CA ALA A 24 -15.53 24.54 1.03
C ALA A 24 -14.37 24.03 1.92
N ALA A 25 -13.11 24.33 1.58
CA ALA A 25 -11.95 23.83 2.30
C ALA A 25 -11.73 24.48 3.69
N ASP A 26 -12.16 25.73 3.86
CA ASP A 26 -11.98 26.47 5.12
C ASP A 26 -12.81 25.85 6.24
N ASN A 27 -14.05 25.43 5.94
CA ASN A 27 -14.99 24.85 6.90
C ASN A 27 -14.91 23.31 7.01
N TYR A 28 -14.17 22.65 6.12
CA TYR A 28 -14.03 21.19 6.14
C TYR A 28 -13.08 20.71 7.27
N PRO A 29 -13.36 19.62 7.99
CA PRO A 29 -14.65 18.96 8.10
C PRO A 29 -15.58 19.70 9.09
N ASP A 30 -16.88 19.77 8.78
CA ASP A 30 -17.92 20.31 9.68
C ASP A 30 -18.81 19.21 10.28
N HIS A 31 -18.62 17.96 9.86
CA HIS A 31 -19.23 16.76 10.41
C HIS A 31 -18.27 15.56 10.31
N ALA A 32 -18.75 14.38 10.72
CA ALA A 32 -17.93 13.19 10.81
C ALA A 32 -17.41 12.74 9.44
N VAL A 33 -16.10 12.48 9.35
CA VAL A 33 -15.45 11.83 8.21
C VAL A 33 -15.52 10.31 8.42
N LYS A 34 -15.60 9.54 7.34
CA LYS A 34 -15.61 8.08 7.39
C LYS A 34 -14.37 7.51 6.71
N ILE A 35 -13.75 6.52 7.33
CA ILE A 35 -12.73 5.66 6.70
C ILE A 35 -13.30 4.26 6.56
N ILE A 36 -13.46 3.80 5.32
CA ILE A 36 -13.84 2.43 4.99
C ILE A 36 -12.60 1.53 5.05
N ILE A 37 -12.70 0.41 5.75
CA ILE A 37 -11.67 -0.63 5.80
C ILE A 37 -12.09 -1.79 4.89
N PRO A 38 -11.27 -2.20 3.90
CA PRO A 38 -11.62 -3.27 2.95
C PRO A 38 -11.61 -4.69 3.54
N TYR A 39 -11.39 -4.84 4.85
CA TYR A 39 -11.20 -6.11 5.56
C TYR A 39 -12.02 -6.15 6.86
N GLY A 40 -12.11 -7.36 7.45
CA GLY A 40 -12.81 -7.57 8.71
C GLY A 40 -12.18 -6.83 9.90
N ALA A 41 -13.00 -6.57 10.92
CA ALA A 41 -12.58 -5.90 12.15
C ALA A 41 -11.51 -6.70 12.91
N GLY A 42 -10.65 -5.98 13.65
CA GLY A 42 -9.60 -6.59 14.49
C GLY A 42 -8.33 -7.02 13.75
N GLY A 43 -8.30 -6.95 12.42
CA GLY A 43 -7.08 -7.11 11.63
C GLY A 43 -6.15 -5.89 11.72
N THR A 44 -4.89 -6.04 11.32
CA THR A 44 -3.88 -4.98 11.41
C THR A 44 -4.29 -3.69 10.71
N THR A 45 -4.90 -3.76 9.52
CA THR A 45 -5.43 -2.59 8.79
C THR A 45 -6.54 -1.88 9.57
N ASP A 46 -7.44 -2.62 10.20
CA ASP A 46 -8.53 -2.03 11.01
C ASP A 46 -7.98 -1.35 12.25
N THR A 47 -7.13 -2.04 13.01
CA THR A 47 -6.59 -1.52 14.26
C THR A 47 -5.69 -0.32 14.06
N SER A 48 -4.86 -0.31 12.99
CA SER A 48 -3.98 0.83 12.69
C SER A 48 -4.77 2.03 12.16
N ALA A 49 -5.79 1.82 11.32
CA ALA A 49 -6.64 2.89 10.84
C ALA A 49 -7.48 3.52 11.96
N ARG A 50 -7.99 2.73 12.91
CA ARG A 50 -8.67 3.25 14.11
C ARG A 50 -7.75 4.10 14.98
N GLN A 51 -6.52 3.66 15.19
CA GLN A 51 -5.53 4.46 15.91
C GLN A 51 -5.21 5.76 15.16
N LEU A 52 -5.03 5.70 13.84
CA LEU A 52 -4.79 6.87 13.01
C LEU A 52 -5.97 7.85 13.10
N ALA A 53 -7.20 7.35 12.94
CA ALA A 53 -8.43 8.11 13.05
C ALA A 53 -8.51 8.84 14.39
N SER A 54 -8.32 8.13 15.52
CA SER A 54 -8.36 8.73 16.85
C SER A 54 -7.31 9.83 17.06
N GLN A 55 -6.11 9.70 16.48
CA GLN A 55 -5.10 10.76 16.54
C GLN A 55 -5.46 11.96 15.63
N THR A 56 -6.06 11.71 14.48
CA THR A 56 -6.46 12.76 13.52
C THR A 56 -7.70 13.52 14.00
N GLU A 57 -8.65 12.88 14.70
CA GLU A 57 -9.81 13.53 15.32
C GLU A 57 -9.39 14.71 16.22
N LYS A 58 -8.34 14.50 17.03
CA LYS A 58 -7.76 15.55 17.91
C LYS A 58 -7.23 16.76 17.14
N LEU A 59 -6.92 16.60 15.85
CA LEU A 59 -6.37 17.63 14.98
C LEU A 59 -7.44 18.35 14.16
N LEU A 60 -8.46 17.62 13.69
CA LEU A 60 -9.53 18.15 12.85
C LEU A 60 -10.74 18.65 13.65
N GLY A 61 -10.89 18.23 14.91
CA GLY A 61 -12.01 18.62 15.76
C GLY A 61 -13.34 17.97 15.39
N GLN A 62 -13.34 17.02 14.44
CA GLN A 62 -14.50 16.23 14.05
C GLN A 62 -14.20 14.73 14.18
N PRO A 63 -15.22 13.90 14.47
CA PRO A 63 -15.08 12.45 14.51
C PRO A 63 -14.61 11.87 13.17
N ILE A 64 -13.84 10.78 13.23
CA ILE A 64 -13.46 9.96 12.09
C ILE A 64 -13.93 8.53 12.36
N VAL A 65 -15.06 8.17 11.78
CA VAL A 65 -15.70 6.88 11.97
C VAL A 65 -15.03 5.83 11.08
N VAL A 66 -14.68 4.69 11.65
CA VAL A 66 -14.07 3.57 10.93
C VAL A 66 -15.07 2.42 10.77
N GLU A 67 -15.40 2.10 9.51
CA GLU A 67 -16.36 1.05 9.13
C GLU A 67 -15.69 -0.05 8.30
N ASN A 68 -15.95 -1.31 8.63
CA ASN A 68 -15.41 -2.45 7.89
C ASN A 68 -16.37 -2.90 6.77
N MET A 69 -15.85 -3.04 5.56
CA MET A 69 -16.58 -3.55 4.39
C MET A 69 -15.77 -4.65 3.69
N PRO A 70 -15.74 -5.88 4.24
CA PRO A 70 -14.96 -6.98 3.68
C PRO A 70 -15.55 -7.54 2.38
N GLY A 71 -14.70 -8.20 1.58
CA GLY A 71 -15.10 -9.02 0.44
C GLY A 71 -14.34 -8.69 -0.85
N GLY A 72 -14.23 -9.68 -1.74
CA GLY A 72 -13.58 -9.52 -3.05
C GLY A 72 -12.11 -9.11 -2.98
N SER A 73 -11.37 -9.50 -1.94
CA SER A 73 -9.99 -9.06 -1.67
C SER A 73 -9.86 -7.53 -1.53
N GLY A 74 -10.92 -6.87 -1.05
CA GLY A 74 -11.03 -5.43 -0.88
C GLY A 74 -11.72 -4.71 -2.04
N ALA A 75 -11.96 -5.39 -3.16
CA ALA A 75 -12.59 -4.78 -4.33
C ALA A 75 -14.01 -4.26 -4.07
N ASN A 76 -14.75 -4.86 -3.13
CA ASN A 76 -16.09 -4.42 -2.77
C ASN A 76 -16.08 -3.00 -2.18
N ALA A 77 -15.19 -2.75 -1.21
CA ALA A 77 -15.02 -1.44 -0.59
C ALA A 77 -14.49 -0.40 -1.58
N MET A 78 -13.52 -0.78 -2.42
CA MET A 78 -12.98 0.12 -3.45
C MET A 78 -14.07 0.61 -4.39
N ARG A 79 -14.93 -0.27 -4.93
CA ARG A 79 -16.05 0.15 -5.80
C ARG A 79 -17.02 1.09 -5.09
N ALA A 80 -17.35 0.80 -3.83
CA ALA A 80 -18.26 1.63 -3.06
C ALA A 80 -17.69 3.04 -2.83
N VAL A 81 -16.39 3.16 -2.54
CA VAL A 81 -15.75 4.45 -2.30
C VAL A 81 -15.45 5.19 -3.60
N ALA A 82 -15.08 4.50 -4.68
CA ALA A 82 -14.95 5.10 -6.02
C ALA A 82 -16.27 5.76 -6.49
N ALA A 83 -17.41 5.25 -6.05
CA ALA A 83 -18.74 5.78 -6.38
C ALA A 83 -19.30 6.77 -5.34
N ALA A 84 -18.56 7.06 -4.25
CA ALA A 84 -19.00 8.00 -3.23
C ALA A 84 -18.80 9.46 -3.69
N ASP A 85 -19.46 10.39 -3.00
CA ASP A 85 -19.28 11.82 -3.26
C ASP A 85 -17.82 12.23 -3.01
N ALA A 86 -17.27 13.02 -3.94
CA ALA A 86 -15.89 13.49 -3.90
C ALA A 86 -15.75 14.75 -3.01
N ASP A 87 -16.30 14.68 -1.80
CA ASP A 87 -16.39 15.79 -0.84
C ASP A 87 -15.42 15.65 0.35
N GLY A 88 -14.64 14.57 0.38
CA GLY A 88 -13.67 14.25 1.43
C GLY A 88 -14.25 13.47 2.62
N TYR A 89 -15.57 13.34 2.77
CA TYR A 89 -16.18 12.71 3.94
C TYR A 89 -16.21 11.18 3.87
N THR A 90 -15.98 10.58 2.70
CA THR A 90 -15.81 9.13 2.57
C THR A 90 -14.42 8.81 2.02
N LEU A 91 -13.60 8.16 2.84
CA LEU A 91 -12.24 7.74 2.54
C LEU A 91 -12.12 6.21 2.61
N ILE A 92 -11.02 5.66 2.12
CA ILE A 92 -10.72 4.23 2.22
C ILE A 92 -9.29 3.99 2.72
N ALA A 93 -9.12 2.97 3.57
CA ALA A 93 -7.80 2.44 3.89
C ALA A 93 -7.22 1.68 2.69
N ALA A 94 -6.20 2.29 2.08
CA ALA A 94 -5.44 1.73 0.96
C ALA A 94 -4.61 0.54 1.43
N THR A 95 -4.58 -0.55 0.65
CA THR A 95 -3.61 -1.64 0.82
C THR A 95 -3.20 -2.18 -0.55
N SER A 96 -2.02 -2.80 -0.65
CA SER A 96 -1.45 -3.23 -1.94
C SER A 96 -2.40 -4.09 -2.79
N SER A 97 -3.14 -5.01 -2.15
CA SER A 97 -4.04 -5.93 -2.84
C SER A 97 -5.14 -5.23 -3.67
N PRO A 98 -6.03 -4.43 -3.06
CA PRO A 98 -7.04 -3.69 -3.80
C PRO A 98 -6.48 -2.51 -4.61
N SER A 99 -5.35 -1.92 -4.18
CA SER A 99 -4.82 -0.71 -4.84
C SER A 99 -4.06 -0.99 -6.14
N PHE A 100 -3.38 -2.13 -6.30
CA PHE A 100 -2.68 -2.41 -7.56
C PHE A 100 -2.53 -3.90 -7.92
N VAL A 101 -2.50 -4.84 -6.97
CA VAL A 101 -2.31 -6.26 -7.31
C VAL A 101 -3.56 -6.85 -7.96
N THR A 102 -4.70 -6.85 -7.26
CA THR A 102 -5.96 -7.41 -7.76
C THR A 102 -6.41 -6.78 -9.08
N PRO A 103 -6.45 -5.43 -9.24
CA PRO A 103 -6.84 -4.82 -10.50
C PRO A 103 -5.88 -5.10 -11.66
N ALA A 104 -4.60 -5.40 -11.39
CA ALA A 104 -3.64 -5.78 -12.42
C ALA A 104 -3.84 -7.23 -12.91
N LEU A 105 -4.32 -8.11 -12.03
CA LEU A 105 -4.50 -9.54 -12.34
C LEU A 105 -5.88 -9.87 -12.91
N ARG A 106 -6.92 -9.09 -12.61
CA ARG A 106 -8.29 -9.35 -13.06
C ARG A 106 -9.17 -8.09 -13.08
N PRO A 107 -10.28 -8.08 -13.82
CA PRO A 107 -11.27 -7.01 -13.75
C PRO A 107 -11.87 -6.90 -12.34
N VAL A 108 -11.97 -5.67 -11.82
CA VAL A 108 -12.48 -5.39 -10.46
C VAL A 108 -13.63 -4.38 -10.40
N GLY A 109 -13.93 -3.69 -11.52
CA GLY A 109 -15.00 -2.70 -11.61
C GLY A 109 -14.66 -1.32 -11.05
N TYR A 110 -13.37 -0.98 -10.95
CA TYR A 110 -12.82 0.35 -10.70
C TYR A 110 -11.45 0.45 -11.39
N ASP A 111 -11.01 1.67 -11.69
CA ASP A 111 -9.67 1.99 -12.18
C ASP A 111 -8.84 2.53 -10.99
N PRO A 112 -7.85 1.80 -10.48
CA PRO A 112 -7.08 2.23 -9.31
C PRO A 112 -6.28 3.52 -9.53
N LEU A 113 -6.06 3.92 -10.78
CA LEU A 113 -5.28 5.11 -11.14
C LEU A 113 -6.15 6.34 -11.39
N LYS A 114 -7.45 6.16 -11.68
CA LYS A 114 -8.35 7.25 -12.07
C LYS A 114 -9.47 7.52 -11.08
N ASP A 115 -9.90 6.51 -10.33
CA ASP A 115 -11.09 6.63 -9.47
C ASP A 115 -10.75 7.07 -8.04
N PHE A 116 -9.46 7.31 -7.74
CA PHE A 116 -8.99 7.65 -6.41
C PHE A 116 -7.92 8.75 -6.42
N GLU A 117 -7.95 9.61 -5.40
CA GLU A 117 -6.86 10.50 -5.04
C GLU A 117 -6.15 10.01 -3.77
N PRO A 118 -4.86 9.64 -3.85
CA PRO A 118 -4.10 9.23 -2.67
C PRO A 118 -3.84 10.40 -1.72
N VAL A 119 -4.08 10.18 -0.43
CA VAL A 119 -3.95 11.21 0.62
C VAL A 119 -2.64 11.03 1.38
N LEU A 120 -2.38 9.84 1.90
CA LEU A 120 -1.19 9.54 2.69
C LEU A 120 -0.92 8.04 2.72
N ASN A 121 0.33 7.63 2.67
CA ASN A 121 0.75 6.31 3.19
C ASN A 121 1.31 6.48 4.60
N TYR A 122 0.87 5.69 5.57
CA TYR A 122 1.38 5.76 6.95
C TYR A 122 2.14 4.50 7.39
N SER A 123 1.97 3.39 6.68
CA SER A 123 2.65 2.13 6.99
C SER A 123 2.80 1.26 5.74
N GLY A 124 3.51 0.14 5.88
CA GLY A 124 3.88 -0.72 4.77
C GLY A 124 4.86 -1.78 5.22
N PRO A 125 4.43 -3.01 5.52
CA PRO A 125 5.33 -4.03 6.06
C PRO A 125 6.39 -4.44 5.04
N TYR A 126 7.63 -4.56 5.50
CA TYR A 126 8.68 -5.22 4.72
C TYR A 126 8.37 -6.72 4.62
N HIS A 127 8.61 -7.29 3.45
CA HIS A 127 8.61 -8.74 3.26
C HIS A 127 10.05 -9.20 3.19
N GLY A 128 10.42 -10.12 4.08
CA GLY A 128 11.78 -10.66 4.13
C GLY A 128 11.91 -11.90 3.26
N VAL A 129 13.10 -12.12 2.69
CA VAL A 129 13.55 -13.43 2.21
C VAL A 129 14.16 -14.15 3.40
N LEU A 130 13.40 -15.06 3.99
CA LEU A 130 13.72 -15.66 5.28
C LEU A 130 14.09 -17.12 5.10
N VAL A 131 15.13 -17.55 5.80
CA VAL A 131 15.46 -18.97 5.97
C VAL A 131 15.52 -19.30 7.45
N LYS A 132 15.44 -20.58 7.80
CA LYS A 132 15.69 -21.04 9.17
C LYS A 132 17.11 -20.63 9.62
N ALA A 133 17.30 -20.27 10.89
CA ALA A 133 18.59 -19.72 11.35
C ALA A 133 19.78 -20.68 11.15
N ASP A 134 19.57 -21.99 11.25
CA ASP A 134 20.58 -23.03 11.00
C ASP A 134 20.74 -23.41 9.52
N SER A 135 19.97 -22.79 8.62
CA SER A 135 20.07 -23.01 7.17
C SER A 135 21.52 -22.85 6.66
N PRO A 136 21.95 -23.68 5.69
CA PRO A 136 23.26 -23.54 5.06
C PRO A 136 23.40 -22.19 4.32
N TYR A 137 22.30 -21.56 3.92
CA TYR A 137 22.31 -20.28 3.22
C TYR A 137 22.50 -19.12 4.21
N LYS A 138 23.66 -18.47 4.15
CA LYS A 138 24.01 -17.32 5.01
C LYS A 138 23.72 -15.99 4.33
N THR A 139 23.82 -15.97 3.01
CA THR A 139 23.52 -14.83 2.16
C THR A 139 22.46 -15.19 1.11
N PHE A 140 21.92 -14.17 0.44
CA PHE A 140 21.03 -14.39 -0.70
C PHE A 140 21.76 -15.04 -1.87
N GLU A 141 23.04 -14.68 -2.06
CA GLU A 141 23.93 -15.24 -3.07
C GLU A 141 24.11 -16.74 -2.87
N ASP A 142 24.39 -17.20 -1.63
CA ASP A 142 24.54 -18.63 -1.32
C ASP A 142 23.30 -19.43 -1.75
N MET A 143 22.11 -18.88 -1.47
CA MET A 143 20.83 -19.48 -1.79
C MET A 143 20.63 -19.57 -3.31
N ILE A 144 20.92 -18.48 -4.04
CA ILE A 144 20.78 -18.46 -5.50
C ILE A 144 21.82 -19.35 -6.19
N GLU A 145 23.06 -19.40 -5.70
CA GLU A 145 24.09 -20.29 -6.24
C GLU A 145 23.67 -21.76 -6.12
N ALA A 146 23.15 -22.17 -4.95
CA ALA A 146 22.62 -23.52 -4.76
C ALA A 146 21.44 -23.81 -5.71
N ALA A 147 20.53 -22.84 -5.88
CA ALA A 147 19.40 -22.98 -6.79
C ALA A 147 19.84 -23.13 -8.26
N LYS A 148 20.89 -22.39 -8.67
CA LYS A 148 21.47 -22.46 -10.02
C LYS A 148 22.27 -23.73 -10.27
N SER A 149 22.86 -24.33 -9.23
CA SER A 149 23.59 -25.59 -9.36
C SER A 149 22.69 -26.82 -9.45
N GLY A 150 21.36 -26.62 -9.51
CA GLY A 150 20.37 -27.69 -9.65
C GLY A 150 19.71 -28.13 -8.33
N THR A 151 20.01 -27.47 -7.20
CA THR A 151 19.25 -27.70 -5.96
C THR A 151 17.87 -27.09 -6.11
N SER A 152 16.81 -27.88 -6.06
CA SER A 152 15.45 -27.34 -6.08
C SER A 152 15.10 -26.79 -4.70
N LEU A 153 15.00 -25.47 -4.56
CA LEU A 153 14.61 -24.82 -3.30
C LEU A 153 13.13 -24.45 -3.34
N SER A 154 12.44 -24.71 -2.24
CA SER A 154 11.04 -24.37 -2.03
C SER A 154 10.90 -23.03 -1.30
N PHE A 155 9.95 -22.20 -1.73
CA PHE A 155 9.64 -20.94 -1.06
C PHE A 155 8.16 -20.80 -0.73
N GLY A 156 7.89 -20.49 0.53
CA GLY A 156 6.55 -20.26 1.07
C GLY A 156 6.10 -18.81 0.96
N THR A 157 4.82 -18.59 0.67
CA THR A 157 4.19 -17.26 0.76
C THR A 157 2.88 -17.34 1.52
N ALA A 158 2.36 -16.18 1.93
CA ALA A 158 1.05 -16.06 2.57
C ALA A 158 -0.16 -16.41 1.66
N GLY A 159 0.07 -16.76 0.40
CA GLY A 159 -0.97 -17.12 -0.56
C GLY A 159 -0.48 -17.17 -2.01
N ALA A 160 -1.27 -17.80 -2.88
CA ALA A 160 -0.98 -17.86 -4.31
C ALA A 160 -1.14 -16.50 -5.00
N LEU A 161 -0.28 -16.24 -6.01
CA LEU A 161 -0.35 -15.05 -6.87
C LEU A 161 -0.32 -13.70 -6.14
N GLY A 162 0.12 -13.67 -4.88
CA GLY A 162 0.37 -12.43 -4.12
C GLY A 162 1.66 -11.75 -4.56
N GLY A 163 1.85 -10.49 -4.15
CA GLY A 163 2.99 -9.68 -4.58
C GLY A 163 4.36 -10.30 -4.32
N ALA A 164 4.55 -10.88 -3.14
CA ALA A 164 5.79 -11.59 -2.80
C ALA A 164 6.07 -12.80 -3.71
N HIS A 165 5.04 -13.57 -4.09
CA HIS A 165 5.20 -14.67 -5.05
C HIS A 165 5.66 -14.13 -6.40
N LEU A 166 4.98 -13.12 -6.92
CA LEU A 166 5.26 -12.55 -8.23
C LEU A 166 6.65 -11.90 -8.30
N ALA A 167 7.03 -11.15 -7.27
CA ALA A 167 8.35 -10.55 -7.14
C ALA A 167 9.46 -11.63 -7.08
N PHE A 168 9.26 -12.72 -6.33
CA PHE A 168 10.29 -13.75 -6.22
C PHE A 168 10.34 -14.70 -7.42
N THR A 169 9.22 -14.87 -8.13
CA THR A 169 9.22 -15.55 -9.44
C THR A 169 10.06 -14.79 -10.46
N SER A 170 10.11 -13.45 -10.39
CA SER A 170 11.02 -12.66 -11.23
C SER A 170 12.50 -12.94 -10.90
N VAL A 171 12.84 -13.23 -9.64
CA VAL A 171 14.18 -13.67 -9.21
C VAL A 171 14.51 -15.02 -9.83
N ALA A 172 13.61 -15.99 -9.76
CA ALA A 172 13.81 -17.32 -10.36
C ALA A 172 14.13 -17.20 -11.85
N LYS A 173 13.38 -16.36 -12.57
CA LYS A 173 13.58 -16.09 -13.99
C LYS A 173 14.90 -15.37 -14.29
N GLN A 174 15.26 -14.35 -13.52
CA GLN A 174 16.50 -13.57 -13.71
C GLN A 174 17.75 -14.40 -13.37
N SER A 175 17.69 -15.22 -12.32
CA SER A 175 18.82 -16.05 -11.87
C SER A 175 18.99 -17.35 -12.65
N GLY A 176 17.92 -17.89 -13.22
CA GLY A 176 17.87 -19.25 -13.76
C GLY A 176 17.86 -20.34 -12.69
N GLY A 177 17.63 -20.00 -11.42
CA GLY A 177 17.61 -20.94 -10.31
C GLY A 177 16.33 -21.78 -10.23
N ALA A 178 16.46 -23.02 -9.74
CA ALA A 178 15.33 -23.91 -9.49
C ALA A 178 14.59 -23.54 -8.20
N LEU A 179 13.64 -22.61 -8.28
CA LEU A 179 12.81 -22.15 -7.17
C LEU A 179 11.35 -22.60 -7.35
N GLN A 180 10.78 -23.26 -6.34
CA GLN A 180 9.43 -23.83 -6.37
C GLN A 180 8.51 -23.14 -5.36
N HIS A 181 7.40 -22.59 -5.85
CA HIS A 181 6.45 -21.90 -5.00
C HIS A 181 5.54 -22.86 -4.22
N VAL A 182 5.38 -22.63 -2.92
CA VAL A 182 4.41 -23.32 -2.06
C VAL A 182 3.49 -22.28 -1.41
N PRO A 183 2.22 -22.15 -1.85
CA PRO A 183 1.28 -21.21 -1.23
C PRO A 183 0.76 -21.75 0.10
N PHE A 184 0.72 -20.89 1.13
CA PHE A 184 0.07 -21.19 2.41
C PHE A 184 -1.16 -20.32 2.64
N ASN A 185 -2.00 -20.71 3.61
CA ASN A 185 -3.17 -19.96 4.03
C ASN A 185 -2.79 -18.84 5.01
N GLY A 186 -1.98 -17.88 4.57
CA GLY A 186 -1.54 -16.73 5.36
C GLY A 186 -0.09 -16.80 5.84
N ALA A 187 0.43 -15.65 6.28
CA ALA A 187 1.83 -15.47 6.68
C ALA A 187 2.24 -16.40 7.82
N SER A 188 1.41 -16.53 8.86
CA SER A 188 1.69 -17.41 10.01
C SER A 188 1.92 -18.87 9.61
N ALA A 189 1.17 -19.39 8.64
CA ALA A 189 1.34 -20.75 8.14
C ALA A 189 2.64 -20.92 7.35
N ALA A 190 3.01 -19.94 6.51
CA ALA A 190 4.30 -19.93 5.81
C ALA A 190 5.50 -19.75 6.75
N THR A 191 5.36 -18.98 7.82
CA THR A 191 6.37 -18.84 8.88
C THR A 191 6.57 -20.16 9.63
N ALA A 192 5.49 -20.83 10.03
CA ALA A 192 5.58 -22.13 10.67
C ALA A 192 6.23 -23.18 9.76
N ALA A 193 5.95 -23.15 8.46
CA ALA A 193 6.53 -24.05 7.49
C ALA A 193 8.06 -23.91 7.37
N VAL A 194 8.59 -22.69 7.30
CA VAL A 194 10.06 -22.49 7.24
C VAL A 194 10.73 -22.83 8.58
N LEU A 195 10.10 -22.51 9.72
CA LEU A 195 10.61 -22.89 11.05
C LEU A 195 10.68 -24.43 11.22
N GLY A 196 9.68 -25.13 10.68
CA GLY A 196 9.59 -26.59 10.66
C GLY A 196 10.42 -27.27 9.57
N GLY A 197 11.04 -26.51 8.66
CA GLY A 197 11.82 -27.07 7.54
C GLY A 197 10.97 -27.73 6.45
N HIS A 198 9.68 -27.40 6.36
CA HIS A 198 8.80 -27.85 5.28
C HIS A 198 8.97 -27.05 3.99
N VAL A 199 9.52 -25.84 4.10
CA VAL A 199 10.02 -25.05 2.98
C VAL A 199 11.38 -24.46 3.33
N ASP A 200 12.23 -24.24 2.32
CA ASP A 200 13.58 -23.70 2.51
C ASP A 200 13.56 -22.20 2.82
N ILE A 201 12.63 -21.49 2.17
CA ILE A 201 12.52 -20.03 2.18
C ILE A 201 11.09 -19.61 2.54
N SER A 202 10.92 -18.48 3.20
CA SER A 202 9.61 -17.83 3.41
C SER A 202 9.67 -16.36 3.01
N LEU A 203 8.65 -15.90 2.29
CA LEU A 203 8.50 -14.52 1.82
C LEU A 203 7.32 -13.83 2.51
N VAL A 204 7.51 -13.54 3.79
CA VAL A 204 6.43 -13.08 4.67
C VAL A 204 6.77 -11.76 5.34
N PRO A 205 5.75 -10.96 5.72
CA PRO A 205 5.95 -9.83 6.60
C PRO A 205 6.11 -10.29 8.06
N ALA A 206 6.28 -9.34 8.99
CA ALA A 206 6.30 -9.57 10.44
C ALA A 206 7.37 -10.58 10.91
N TYR A 207 8.57 -10.51 10.32
CA TYR A 207 9.67 -11.43 10.62
C TYR A 207 10.61 -10.97 11.74
N ARG A 208 10.46 -9.73 12.21
CA ARG A 208 11.50 -9.03 12.99
C ARG A 208 11.85 -9.74 14.28
N ASP A 209 10.84 -10.06 15.09
CA ASP A 209 11.02 -10.76 16.36
C ASP A 209 11.69 -12.11 16.15
N LEU A 210 11.27 -12.88 15.14
CA LEU A 210 11.84 -14.19 14.84
C LEU A 210 13.30 -14.14 14.36
N VAL A 211 13.68 -13.05 13.68
CA VAL A 211 15.08 -12.82 13.27
C VAL A 211 15.91 -12.36 14.47
N GLN A 212 15.38 -11.46 15.30
CA GLN A 212 16.05 -10.98 16.53
C GLN A 212 16.24 -12.11 17.55
N ASP A 213 15.26 -12.99 17.70
CA ASP A 213 15.30 -14.18 18.56
C ASP A 213 16.20 -15.30 17.99
N GLY A 214 16.77 -15.10 16.79
CA GLY A 214 17.67 -16.05 16.16
C GLY A 214 16.99 -17.33 15.67
N GLN A 215 15.67 -17.32 15.46
CA GLN A 215 14.92 -18.45 14.89
C GLN A 215 14.96 -18.46 13.36
N LEU A 216 14.98 -17.27 12.75
CA LEU A 216 15.11 -17.07 11.31
C LEU A 216 16.35 -16.21 10.98
N ARG A 217 16.83 -16.32 9.74
CA ARG A 217 17.81 -15.41 9.15
C ARG A 217 17.16 -14.65 8.00
N LEU A 218 17.34 -13.34 7.98
CA LEU A 218 16.96 -12.46 6.88
C LEU A 218 18.09 -12.43 5.83
N LEU A 219 17.79 -12.82 4.60
CA LEU A 219 18.73 -12.79 3.47
C LEU A 219 18.59 -11.54 2.60
N GLY A 220 17.43 -10.88 2.67
CA GLY A 220 17.13 -9.68 1.91
C GLY A 220 15.67 -9.25 2.10
N VAL A 221 15.31 -8.09 1.59
CA VAL A 221 13.93 -7.58 1.62
C VAL A 221 13.39 -7.33 0.21
N LEU A 222 12.11 -7.64 0.00
CA LEU A 222 11.39 -7.43 -1.26
C LEU A 222 10.77 -6.02 -1.26
N ASP A 223 11.58 -4.99 -1.04
CA ASP A 223 11.14 -3.60 -1.01
C ASP A 223 12.17 -2.73 -1.73
N GLY A 224 11.77 -1.56 -2.23
CA GLY A 224 12.69 -0.60 -2.85
C GLY A 224 13.65 0.07 -1.86
N SER A 225 13.45 -0.15 -0.55
CA SER A 225 14.30 0.36 0.52
C SER A 225 14.66 -0.72 1.53
N ARG A 226 15.82 -0.58 2.19
CA ARG A 226 16.22 -1.49 3.29
C ARG A 226 15.28 -1.32 4.48
N ASP A 227 15.08 -2.40 5.25
CA ASP A 227 14.37 -2.31 6.53
C ASP A 227 15.27 -1.56 7.54
N PRO A 228 14.85 -0.41 8.11
CA PRO A 228 15.66 0.34 9.05
C PRO A 228 16.05 -0.44 10.33
N GLU A 229 15.28 -1.47 10.69
CA GLU A 229 15.61 -2.35 11.82
C GLU A 229 16.68 -3.40 11.47
N PHE A 230 16.94 -3.62 10.18
CA PHE A 230 17.95 -4.54 9.66
C PHE A 230 18.77 -3.86 8.55
N PRO A 231 19.52 -2.78 8.86
CA PRO A 231 20.20 -1.95 7.85
C PRO A 231 21.26 -2.71 7.03
N ASP A 232 21.82 -3.78 7.60
CA ASP A 232 22.80 -4.63 6.91
C ASP A 232 22.16 -5.55 5.87
N SER A 233 20.85 -5.84 5.98
CA SER A 233 20.14 -6.66 5.01
C SER A 233 19.91 -5.88 3.71
N PRO A 234 20.32 -6.42 2.55
CA PRO A 234 20.12 -5.75 1.27
C PRO A 234 18.65 -5.78 0.83
N THR A 235 18.28 -4.85 -0.05
CA THR A 235 17.12 -5.05 -0.91
C THR A 235 17.47 -6.01 -2.03
N LEU A 236 16.48 -6.67 -2.64
CA LEU A 236 16.78 -7.50 -3.83
C LEU A 236 17.27 -6.67 -5.03
N ASN A 237 16.92 -5.39 -5.09
CA ASN A 237 17.47 -4.46 -6.08
C ASN A 237 18.95 -4.17 -5.86
N ASP A 238 19.40 -4.04 -4.60
CA ASP A 238 20.82 -3.86 -4.27
C ASP A 238 21.66 -5.03 -4.83
N LEU A 239 21.02 -6.20 -4.94
CA LEU A 239 21.60 -7.44 -5.47
C LEU A 239 21.38 -7.61 -6.98
N GLY A 240 20.79 -6.62 -7.65
CA GLY A 240 20.58 -6.61 -9.10
C GLY A 240 19.31 -7.32 -9.58
N TYR A 241 18.41 -7.72 -8.69
CA TYR A 241 17.14 -8.38 -9.05
C TYR A 241 15.98 -7.40 -9.02
N LYS A 242 15.24 -7.31 -10.13
CA LYS A 242 13.99 -6.53 -10.22
C LYS A 242 12.83 -7.25 -9.51
N ALA A 243 12.87 -7.26 -8.18
CA ALA A 243 12.02 -8.09 -7.33
C ALA A 243 11.48 -7.29 -6.13
N GLU A 244 10.78 -6.20 -6.43
CA GLU A 244 10.13 -5.37 -5.41
C GLU A 244 8.68 -5.78 -5.17
N PHE A 245 8.30 -5.77 -3.90
CA PHE A 245 6.92 -5.77 -3.45
C PHE A 245 6.71 -4.70 -2.37
N PRO A 246 6.59 -3.42 -2.77
CA PRO A 246 6.31 -2.36 -1.82
C PRO A 246 4.92 -2.56 -1.23
N SER A 247 4.88 -2.82 0.07
CA SER A 247 3.63 -2.90 0.79
C SER A 247 3.18 -1.51 1.19
N ILE A 248 1.92 -1.18 0.92
CA ILE A 248 1.32 0.10 1.31
C ILE A 248 0.19 -0.14 2.30
N VAL A 249 0.08 0.78 3.25
CA VAL A 249 -1.07 0.97 4.12
C VAL A 249 -1.27 2.47 4.27
N GLY A 250 -2.34 2.97 3.67
CA GLY A 250 -2.56 4.40 3.50
C GLY A 250 -4.03 4.78 3.46
N ILE A 251 -4.31 5.98 2.98
CA ILE A 251 -5.64 6.55 2.83
C ILE A 251 -5.80 7.05 1.39
N LEU A 252 -6.92 6.68 0.75
CA LEU A 252 -7.36 7.26 -0.52
C LEU A 252 -8.70 7.97 -0.33
N ALA A 253 -8.93 9.01 -1.12
CA ALA A 253 -10.21 9.67 -1.32
C ALA A 253 -10.76 9.33 -2.72
N PRO A 254 -12.06 9.56 -3.00
CA PRO A 254 -12.62 9.47 -4.34
C PRO A 254 -11.96 10.50 -5.28
N ALA A 255 -11.83 10.14 -6.55
CA ALA A 255 -11.34 11.07 -7.57
C ALA A 255 -12.21 12.33 -7.66
N GLY A 256 -11.57 13.48 -7.88
CA GLY A 256 -12.24 14.78 -7.93
C GLY A 256 -12.43 15.47 -6.58
N THR A 257 -11.97 14.86 -5.48
CA THR A 257 -11.95 15.52 -4.17
C THR A 257 -11.12 16.79 -4.23
N ASP A 258 -11.62 17.90 -3.66
CA ASP A 258 -10.98 19.21 -3.75
C ASP A 258 -9.51 19.15 -3.26
N PRO A 259 -8.53 19.66 -4.03
CA PRO A 259 -7.11 19.61 -3.65
C PRO A 259 -6.80 20.24 -2.29
N ALA A 260 -7.53 21.28 -1.87
CA ALA A 260 -7.36 21.88 -0.56
C ALA A 260 -7.88 20.98 0.57
N ILE A 261 -8.95 20.20 0.33
CA ILE A 261 -9.42 19.15 1.24
C ILE A 261 -8.38 18.03 1.34
N ILE A 262 -7.83 17.57 0.20
CA ILE A 262 -6.76 16.56 0.18
C ILE A 262 -5.54 17.05 0.97
N SER A 263 -5.09 18.28 0.75
CA SER A 263 -3.95 18.87 1.48
C SER A 263 -4.20 18.98 2.99
N LYS A 264 -5.42 19.36 3.40
CA LYS A 264 -5.81 19.43 4.82
C LYS A 264 -5.82 18.03 5.46
N LEU A 265 -6.37 17.04 4.78
CA LEU A 265 -6.37 15.64 5.21
C LEU A 265 -4.95 15.08 5.30
N GLU A 266 -4.13 15.26 4.26
CA GLU A 266 -2.73 14.81 4.24
C GLU A 266 -1.95 15.41 5.40
N THR A 267 -2.10 16.72 5.66
CA THR A 267 -1.45 17.40 6.78
C THR A 267 -1.86 16.78 8.12
N ALA A 268 -3.16 16.59 8.33
CA ALA A 268 -3.69 16.04 9.58
C ALA A 268 -3.26 14.58 9.79
N PHE A 269 -3.41 13.72 8.78
CA PHE A 269 -2.98 12.33 8.85
C PHE A 269 -1.46 12.20 9.01
N THR A 270 -0.66 13.05 8.36
CA THR A 270 0.81 13.05 8.51
C THR A 270 1.20 13.36 9.95
N LYS A 271 0.58 14.39 10.55
CA LYS A 271 0.84 14.77 11.94
C LYS A 271 0.39 13.68 12.92
N ALA A 272 -0.77 13.05 12.67
CA ALA A 272 -1.26 11.92 13.44
C ALA A 272 -0.31 10.71 13.36
N ALA A 273 0.09 10.31 12.15
CA ALA A 273 1.01 9.20 11.92
C ALA A 273 2.42 9.47 12.48
N SER A 274 2.81 10.74 12.58
CA SER A 274 4.10 11.16 13.15
C SER A 274 4.11 11.21 14.68
N SER A 275 2.94 11.13 15.33
CA SER A 275 2.84 11.22 16.79
C SER A 275 3.50 10.03 17.50
N ASP A 276 4.05 10.29 18.69
CA ASP A 276 4.65 9.22 19.51
C ASP A 276 3.63 8.16 19.91
N GLU A 277 2.38 8.56 20.10
CA GLU A 277 1.28 7.64 20.44
C GLU A 277 1.00 6.67 19.29
N PHE A 278 0.93 7.18 18.06
CA PHE A 278 0.77 6.34 16.86
C PHE A 278 1.99 5.43 16.64
N LYS A 279 3.20 5.98 16.73
CA LYS A 279 4.45 5.20 16.58
C LYS A 279 4.53 4.06 17.58
N LYS A 280 4.28 4.32 18.87
CA LYS A 280 4.26 3.29 19.92
C LYS A 280 3.20 2.21 19.65
N PHE A 281 2.03 2.61 19.17
CA PHE A 281 0.98 1.66 18.81
C PHE A 281 1.41 0.76 17.64
N MET A 282 1.98 1.35 16.59
CA MET A 282 2.46 0.60 15.43
C MET A 282 3.60 -0.35 15.77
N THR A 283 4.53 0.06 16.64
CA THR A 283 5.57 -0.82 17.18
C THR A 283 4.95 -2.03 17.90
N LYS A 284 3.95 -1.83 18.76
CA LYS A 284 3.23 -2.94 19.42
C LYS A 284 2.48 -3.84 18.44
N LEU A 285 2.05 -3.29 17.31
CA LEU A 285 1.40 -4.04 16.22
C LEU A 285 2.40 -4.76 15.31
N GLY A 286 3.72 -4.62 15.56
CA GLY A 286 4.77 -5.18 14.71
C GLY A 286 4.78 -4.57 13.30
N GLN A 287 4.32 -3.31 13.16
CA GLN A 287 4.23 -2.62 11.89
C GLN A 287 5.16 -1.40 11.85
N PRO A 288 5.90 -1.19 10.76
CA PRO A 288 6.70 0.02 10.62
C PRO A 288 5.80 1.24 10.37
N VAL A 289 6.23 2.39 10.86
CA VAL A 289 5.68 3.68 10.42
C VAL A 289 6.47 4.13 9.20
N ARG A 290 5.79 4.25 8.06
CA ARG A 290 6.38 4.64 6.77
C ARG A 290 5.50 5.71 6.14
N ILE A 291 5.86 6.96 6.39
CA ILE A 291 5.09 8.12 5.93
C ILE A 291 5.54 8.46 4.50
N MET A 292 4.60 8.41 3.55
CA MET A 292 4.80 8.90 2.18
C MET A 292 3.66 9.84 1.81
N SER A 293 3.97 10.94 1.13
CA SER A 293 2.97 11.89 0.63
C SER A 293 1.96 11.21 -0.31
N GLY A 294 0.81 11.86 -0.50
CA GLY A 294 -0.18 11.41 -1.48
C GLY A 294 0.42 11.25 -2.89
N GLU A 295 1.27 12.19 -3.31
CA GLU A 295 1.97 12.14 -4.60
C GLU A 295 2.89 10.91 -4.72
N ALA A 296 3.71 10.65 -3.69
CA ALA A 296 4.60 9.49 -3.68
C ALA A 296 3.79 8.18 -3.69
N LEU A 297 2.69 8.12 -2.92
CA LEU A 297 1.78 6.98 -2.91
C LEU A 297 1.13 6.76 -4.29
N LYS A 298 0.72 7.83 -5.00
CA LYS A 298 0.19 7.77 -6.37
C LYS A 298 1.20 7.14 -7.33
N LYS A 299 2.46 7.56 -7.23
CA LYS A 299 3.56 6.98 -8.01
C LYS A 299 3.75 5.49 -7.69
N THR A 300 3.80 5.12 -6.41
CA THR A 300 3.91 3.71 -5.98
C THR A 300 2.77 2.85 -6.53
N ILE A 301 1.53 3.31 -6.45
CA ILE A 301 0.37 2.57 -6.97
C ILE A 301 0.49 2.38 -8.49
N SER A 302 0.81 3.43 -9.23
CA SER A 302 0.97 3.39 -10.70
C SER A 302 2.08 2.44 -11.14
N GLU A 303 3.28 2.59 -10.59
CA GLU A 303 4.44 1.76 -10.96
C GLU A 303 4.19 0.28 -10.69
N ASN A 304 3.59 -0.03 -9.54
CA ASN A 304 3.29 -1.41 -9.19
C ASN A 304 2.17 -1.97 -10.04
N PHE A 305 1.09 -1.22 -10.29
CA PHE A 305 -0.01 -1.69 -11.13
C PHE A 305 0.50 -2.15 -12.50
N TYR A 306 1.35 -1.37 -13.16
CA TYR A 306 1.94 -1.76 -14.44
C TYR A 306 2.93 -2.92 -14.32
N ALA A 307 3.77 -2.94 -13.29
CA ALA A 307 4.68 -4.07 -13.06
C ALA A 307 3.93 -5.39 -12.90
N TYR A 308 2.83 -5.39 -12.13
CA TYR A 308 1.99 -6.57 -11.93
C TYR A 308 1.25 -6.99 -13.20
N GLN A 309 0.81 -6.04 -14.04
CA GLN A 309 0.22 -6.37 -15.34
C GLN A 309 1.21 -7.07 -16.27
N GLU A 310 2.47 -6.63 -16.31
CA GLU A 310 3.50 -7.30 -17.10
C GLU A 310 3.78 -8.71 -16.59
N ILE A 311 3.93 -8.89 -15.27
CA ILE A 311 4.11 -10.22 -14.68
C ILE A 311 2.93 -11.15 -14.99
N ALA A 312 1.69 -10.65 -14.94
CA ALA A 312 0.50 -11.45 -15.25
C ALA A 312 0.51 -11.99 -16.70
N LYS A 313 0.97 -11.18 -17.66
CA LYS A 313 1.12 -11.58 -19.07
C LYS A 313 2.17 -12.66 -19.26
N GLU A 314 3.21 -12.66 -18.43
CA GLU A 314 4.28 -13.66 -18.50
C GLU A 314 3.86 -15.01 -17.92
N ILE A 315 3.09 -15.01 -16.82
CA ILE A 315 2.61 -16.25 -16.16
C ILE A 315 1.50 -16.93 -16.97
N SER A 316 0.77 -16.18 -17.80
CA SER A 316 -0.32 -16.72 -18.63
C SER A 316 0.15 -17.37 -19.94
N LYS A 317 1.47 -17.45 -20.19
CA LYS A 317 2.08 -18.10 -21.36
C LYS A 317 2.69 -19.44 -20.98
#